data_AF-A0A2M6GI08-F1
#
_entry.id   AF-A0A2M6GI08-F1
#
_cell.length_a   1.000
_cell.length_b   1.000
_cell.length_c   1.000
_cell.angle_alpha   90.00
_cell.angle_beta   90.00
_cell.angle_gamma   90.00
#
_symmetry.space_group_name_H-M   'P 1'
#
loop_
_entity.id
_entity.type
_entity.pdbx_description
1 polymer ?
#
loop_
_entity_poly.entity_id
_entity_poly.type
_entity_poly.pdbx_seq_one_letter_code
_entity_poly.pdbx_strand_id
1 'polypeptide(L)'
;MSIKFNSLGRKSGLLMLMASMGCSSSQPVNHSGSAAVSNEQPQTTQQDHNILLTEWTGPYGGVPAFDKMKLADLKPAVEKGMAAHLAEIRTIANNPSAPTFENTIEAMEKAGQSFGRVMVYYGLWNSNLSTPEFRKVQAELVPQLAEYRSKISQNPKLFQR
;
A
#
# COMPACT_ATOMS: atom_id res chain seq x y z
N MET A 1 28.79 -1.66 -41.17
CA MET A 1 28.13 -0.35 -41.25
C MET A 1 28.39 0.40 -39.95
N SER A 2 29.00 1.57 -40.04
CA SER A 2 29.60 2.32 -38.94
C SER A 2 28.60 3.01 -38.00
N ILE A 3 28.98 3.02 -36.72
CA ILE A 3 28.74 3.96 -35.60
C ILE A 3 27.96 5.25 -35.93
N LYS A 4 27.02 5.64 -35.05
CA LYS A 4 27.02 6.95 -34.35
C LYS A 4 25.98 7.05 -33.22
N PHE A 5 26.50 7.14 -31.99
CA PHE A 5 25.83 7.78 -30.85
C PHE A 5 25.65 9.28 -31.16
N ASN A 6 24.55 9.88 -30.72
CA ASN A 6 24.50 11.32 -30.56
C ASN A 6 23.75 11.71 -29.29
N SER A 7 24.48 12.38 -28.40
CA SER A 7 23.99 13.02 -27.19
C SER A 7 23.62 14.47 -27.53
N LEU A 8 22.41 14.90 -27.17
CA LEU A 8 22.05 16.30 -26.97
C LEU A 8 21.34 16.33 -25.60
N GLY A 9 21.63 17.20 -24.64
CA GLY A 9 22.20 18.54 -24.73
C GLY A 9 21.40 19.39 -23.76
N ARG A 10 21.87 19.44 -22.50
CA ARG A 10 21.38 20.21 -21.36
C ARG A 10 21.24 21.70 -21.70
N LYS A 11 20.11 22.34 -21.39
CA LYS A 11 20.02 23.81 -21.28
C LYS A 11 19.13 24.23 -20.10
N SER A 12 19.79 24.78 -19.08
CA SER A 12 19.20 25.63 -18.04
C SER A 12 18.68 26.92 -18.67
N GLY A 13 17.56 27.43 -18.15
CA GLY A 13 17.04 28.77 -18.44
C GLY A 13 16.38 29.35 -17.19
N LEU A 14 17.16 30.13 -16.44
CA LEU A 14 16.75 31.00 -15.35
C LEU A 14 16.26 32.32 -15.97
N LEU A 15 15.05 32.79 -15.65
CA LEU A 15 14.62 34.15 -16.00
C LEU A 15 13.90 34.81 -14.81
N MET A 16 14.15 36.11 -14.71
CA MET A 16 14.21 36.96 -13.53
C MET A 16 13.00 37.91 -13.48
N LEU A 17 12.51 38.15 -12.26
CA LEU A 17 11.85 39.34 -11.70
C LEU A 17 11.32 40.46 -12.64
N MET A 18 10.07 40.89 -12.46
CA MET A 18 9.68 42.31 -12.48
C MET A 18 8.48 42.57 -11.56
N ALA A 19 8.67 43.50 -10.62
CA ALA A 19 7.64 44.09 -9.77
C ALA A 19 7.00 45.30 -10.46
N SER A 20 5.73 45.58 -10.18
CA SER A 20 5.16 46.91 -10.37
C SER A 20 4.14 47.24 -9.28
N MET A 21 4.30 48.43 -8.72
CA MET A 21 3.48 49.07 -7.69
C MET A 21 2.19 49.64 -8.31
N GLY A 22 1.09 49.56 -7.56
CA GLY A 22 -0.11 50.35 -7.82
C GLY A 22 -0.95 50.48 -6.54
N CYS A 23 -1.00 51.68 -5.97
CA CYS A 23 -1.92 52.05 -4.89
C CYS A 23 -3.25 52.54 -5.48
N SER A 24 -4.38 52.16 -4.88
CA SER A 24 -5.61 52.97 -4.93
C SER A 24 -6.52 52.64 -3.74
N SER A 25 -7.30 53.64 -3.32
CA SER A 25 -7.81 53.89 -1.98
C SER A 25 -9.26 53.47 -1.69
N SER A 26 -9.54 53.29 -0.39
CA SER A 26 -10.78 53.62 0.38
C SER A 26 -12.10 52.87 0.14
N GLN A 27 -12.53 52.01 1.09
CA GLN A 27 -13.53 52.27 2.15
C GLN A 27 -13.90 50.97 2.92
N PRO A 28 -14.37 51.06 4.19
CA PRO A 28 -14.66 49.89 5.01
C PRO A 28 -16.11 49.45 4.84
N VAL A 29 -16.33 48.15 4.61
CA VAL A 29 -17.64 47.52 4.78
C VAL A 29 -17.53 46.43 5.83
N ASN A 30 -18.04 46.74 7.02
CA ASN A 30 -18.37 45.76 8.04
C ASN A 30 -19.50 44.89 7.49
N HIS A 31 -19.17 43.66 7.10
CA HIS A 31 -20.13 42.57 7.12
C HIS A 31 -19.73 41.63 8.26
N SER A 32 -20.44 41.78 9.38
CA SER A 32 -20.56 40.75 10.40
C SER A 32 -21.18 39.52 9.75
N GLY A 33 -20.31 38.65 9.24
CA GLY A 33 -20.64 37.32 8.74
C GLY A 33 -19.80 36.31 9.50
N SER A 34 -20.44 35.67 10.48
CA SER A 34 -19.99 34.51 11.26
C SER A 34 -18.81 33.76 10.62
N ALA A 35 -17.59 34.02 11.11
CA ALA A 35 -16.46 33.14 10.91
C ALA A 35 -16.78 31.82 11.62
N ALA A 36 -17.36 30.88 10.88
CA ALA A 36 -17.28 29.48 11.24
C ALA A 36 -15.79 29.14 11.23
N VAL A 37 -15.20 29.16 12.41
CA VAL A 37 -13.90 28.56 12.69
C VAL A 37 -14.05 27.09 12.31
N SER A 38 -13.65 26.75 11.09
CA SER A 38 -13.39 25.37 10.71
C SER A 38 -12.27 24.90 11.63
N ASN A 39 -12.71 24.26 12.70
CA ASN A 39 -11.87 23.54 13.63
C ASN A 39 -11.29 22.36 12.83
N GLU A 40 -10.19 22.59 12.11
CA GLU A 40 -9.36 21.51 11.57
C GLU A 40 -8.72 20.80 12.76
N GLN A 41 -9.52 19.94 13.38
CA GLN A 41 -9.01 18.92 14.26
C GLN A 41 -8.02 18.09 13.43
N PRO A 42 -6.79 17.86 13.93
CA PRO A 42 -5.90 16.90 13.31
C PRO A 42 -6.64 15.57 13.25
N GLN A 43 -6.86 15.10 12.02
CA GLN A 43 -7.38 13.76 11.74
C GLN A 43 -6.37 12.79 12.33
N THR A 44 -6.59 12.40 13.58
CA THR A 44 -5.89 11.31 14.24
C THR A 44 -5.97 10.10 13.33
N THR A 45 -4.81 9.55 12.99
CA THR A 45 -4.63 8.29 12.26
C THR A 45 -5.57 7.22 12.81
N GLN A 46 -6.73 7.09 12.17
CA GLN A 46 -7.67 6.02 12.44
C GLN A 46 -6.97 4.76 11.96
N GLN A 47 -6.63 3.87 12.90
CA GLN A 47 -6.12 2.55 12.60
C GLN A 47 -7.22 1.84 11.78
N ASP A 48 -7.09 1.94 10.46
CA ASP A 48 -8.07 1.55 9.45
C ASP A 48 -8.20 0.02 9.48
N HIS A 49 -9.14 -0.43 10.32
CA HIS A 49 -9.42 -1.81 10.62
C HIS A 49 -10.17 -2.45 9.45
N ASN A 50 -9.41 -3.03 8.53
CA ASN A 50 -9.95 -3.77 7.40
C ASN A 50 -10.27 -5.22 7.81
N ILE A 51 -11.56 -5.59 7.74
CA ILE A 51 -12.07 -6.90 8.18
C ILE A 51 -11.44 -8.08 7.43
N LEU A 52 -10.93 -7.86 6.22
CA LEU A 52 -10.31 -8.90 5.40
C LEU A 52 -8.93 -9.34 5.96
N LEU A 53 -8.31 -8.50 6.79
CA LEU A 53 -7.03 -8.79 7.47
C LEU A 53 -7.22 -9.40 8.86
N THR A 54 -8.40 -9.27 9.46
CA THR A 54 -8.68 -9.71 10.84
C THR A 54 -8.62 -11.23 10.96
N GLU A 55 -8.15 -11.72 12.11
CA GLU A 55 -8.21 -13.14 12.44
C GLU A 55 -9.64 -13.64 12.45
N TRP A 56 -9.81 -14.88 12.01
CA TRP A 56 -11.13 -15.51 12.01
C TRP A 56 -11.43 -16.09 13.38
N THR A 57 -12.70 -16.03 13.75
CA THR A 57 -13.21 -16.58 15.00
C THR A 57 -14.22 -17.67 14.70
N GLY A 58 -14.36 -18.64 15.61
CA GLY A 58 -15.34 -19.73 15.48
C GLY A 58 -14.70 -21.13 15.39
N PRO A 59 -15.51 -22.16 15.10
CA PRO A 59 -15.05 -23.55 15.03
C PRO A 59 -13.93 -23.79 14.00
N TYR A 60 -13.16 -24.87 14.19
CA TYR A 60 -12.13 -25.35 13.25
C TYR A 60 -11.01 -24.34 12.89
N GLY A 61 -10.71 -23.40 13.79
CA GLY A 61 -9.70 -22.35 13.53
C GLY A 61 -10.27 -21.07 12.91
N GLY A 62 -11.60 -20.97 12.83
CA GLY A 62 -12.31 -19.74 12.48
C GLY A 62 -12.99 -19.79 11.11
N VAL A 63 -14.05 -18.98 10.97
CA VAL A 63 -14.81 -18.84 9.71
C VAL A 63 -14.59 -17.42 9.16
N PRO A 64 -14.22 -17.25 7.88
CA PRO A 64 -14.09 -15.93 7.30
C PRO A 64 -15.43 -15.18 7.30
N ALA A 65 -15.38 -13.85 7.48
CA ALA A 65 -16.56 -12.98 7.52
C ALA A 65 -17.09 -12.68 6.11
N PHE A 66 -17.52 -13.72 5.38
CA PHE A 66 -18.00 -13.60 4.00
C PHE A 66 -19.23 -12.69 3.86
N ASP A 67 -20.06 -12.60 4.91
CA ASP A 67 -21.23 -11.71 4.99
C ASP A 67 -20.85 -10.22 5.05
N LYS A 68 -19.60 -9.91 5.40
CA LYS A 68 -19.10 -8.54 5.62
C LYS A 68 -18.07 -8.09 4.60
N MET A 69 -17.67 -8.94 3.65
CA MET A 69 -16.66 -8.60 2.66
C MET A 69 -17.19 -7.55 1.67
N LYS A 70 -16.41 -6.50 1.42
CA LYS A 70 -16.71 -5.49 0.39
C LYS A 70 -15.56 -5.39 -0.58
N LEU A 71 -15.86 -5.29 -1.88
CA LEU A 71 -14.82 -5.21 -2.92
C LEU A 71 -13.92 -3.99 -2.74
N ALA A 72 -14.46 -2.87 -2.23
CA ALA A 72 -13.69 -1.66 -1.94
C ALA A 72 -12.57 -1.88 -0.90
N ASP A 73 -12.74 -2.85 0.00
CA ASP A 73 -11.77 -3.16 1.04
C ASP A 73 -10.63 -4.05 0.52
N LEU A 74 -10.80 -4.70 -0.63
CA LEU A 74 -9.88 -5.72 -1.12
C LEU A 74 -8.50 -5.18 -1.45
N LYS A 75 -8.40 -4.14 -2.29
CA LYS A 75 -7.10 -3.60 -2.70
C LYS A 75 -6.31 -3.06 -1.50
N PRO A 76 -6.89 -2.21 -0.62
CA PRO A 76 -6.22 -1.78 0.60
C PRO A 76 -5.78 -2.95 1.49
N ALA A 77 -6.60 -4.01 1.60
CA ALA A 77 -6.24 -5.19 2.37
C ALA A 77 -5.05 -5.94 1.78
N VAL A 78 -5.02 -6.13 0.46
CA VAL A 78 -3.93 -6.81 -0.25
C VAL A 78 -2.62 -6.03 -0.09
N GLU A 79 -2.66 -4.72 -0.27
CA GLU A 79 -1.49 -3.84 -0.12
C GLU A 79 -0.94 -3.87 1.32
N LYS A 80 -1.81 -3.75 2.33
CA LYS A 80 -1.42 -3.86 3.75
C LYS A 80 -0.89 -5.25 4.10
N GLY A 81 -1.53 -6.31 3.61
CA GLY A 81 -1.12 -7.69 3.83
C GLY A 81 0.27 -7.97 3.24
N MET A 82 0.53 -7.53 2.00
CA MET A 82 1.86 -7.64 1.38
C MET A 82 2.91 -6.88 2.19
N ALA A 83 2.61 -5.65 2.63
CA ALA A 83 3.53 -4.85 3.42
C ALA A 83 3.86 -5.50 4.79
N ALA A 84 2.85 -6.04 5.48
CA ALA A 84 3.04 -6.76 6.74
C ALA A 84 3.90 -8.00 6.55
N HIS A 85 3.60 -8.82 5.54
CA HIS A 85 4.37 -10.04 5.28
C HIS A 85 5.82 -9.73 4.87
N LEU A 86 6.06 -8.71 4.04
CA LEU A 86 7.42 -8.28 3.71
C LEU A 86 8.21 -7.81 4.95
N ALA A 87 7.53 -7.22 5.94
CA ALA A 87 8.18 -6.84 7.19
C ALA A 87 8.57 -8.06 8.04
N GLU A 88 7.72 -9.10 8.09
CA GLU A 88 8.02 -10.37 8.75
C GLU A 88 9.21 -11.07 8.06
N ILE A 89 9.17 -11.18 6.72
CA ILE A 89 10.28 -11.76 5.93
C ILE A 89 11.59 -10.99 6.15
N ARG A 90 11.53 -9.66 6.22
CA ARG A 90 12.71 -8.84 6.52
C ARG A 90 13.26 -9.10 7.92
N THR A 91 12.40 -9.41 8.88
CA THR A 91 12.82 -9.77 10.25
C THR A 91 13.55 -11.11 10.23
N ILE A 92 13.03 -12.11 9.52
CA ILE A 92 13.66 -13.42 9.34
C ILE A 92 15.02 -13.28 8.65
N ALA A 93 15.05 -12.57 7.51
CA ALA A 93 16.24 -12.38 6.70
C ALA A 93 17.38 -11.63 7.43
N ASN A 94 17.06 -10.81 8.44
CA ASN A 94 18.06 -10.04 9.22
C ASN A 94 18.24 -10.56 10.65
N ASN A 95 17.75 -11.76 10.99
CA ASN A 95 17.96 -12.34 12.31
C ASN A 95 19.48 -12.58 12.54
N PRO A 96 20.10 -11.99 13.58
CA PRO A 96 21.55 -12.08 13.80
C PRO A 96 22.01 -13.46 14.29
N SER A 97 21.10 -14.31 14.78
CA SER A 97 21.44 -15.68 15.19
C SER A 97 21.73 -16.56 13.97
N ALA A 98 22.61 -17.55 14.16
CA ALA A 98 22.88 -18.58 13.16
C ALA A 98 21.56 -19.22 12.66
N PRO A 99 21.42 -19.52 11.36
CA PRO A 99 20.20 -20.10 10.84
C PRO A 99 19.85 -21.45 11.49
N THR A 100 18.59 -21.61 11.86
CA THR A 100 18.02 -22.86 12.38
C THR A 100 16.69 -23.11 11.67
N PHE A 101 16.18 -24.33 11.78
CA PHE A 101 14.88 -24.66 11.21
C PHE A 101 13.79 -23.74 11.77
N GLU A 102 13.80 -23.50 13.08
CA GLU A 102 12.81 -22.69 13.80
C GLU A 102 12.88 -21.22 13.38
N ASN A 103 14.10 -20.65 13.27
CA ASN A 103 14.28 -19.23 12.99
C ASN A 103 14.27 -18.85 11.51
N THR A 104 14.26 -19.84 10.61
CA THR A 104 14.16 -19.65 9.16
C THR A 104 12.91 -20.30 8.60
N ILE A 105 12.82 -21.64 8.57
CA ILE A 105 11.73 -22.36 7.88
C ILE A 105 10.42 -22.23 8.65
N GLU A 106 10.38 -22.58 9.93
CA GLU A 106 9.15 -22.47 10.73
C GLU A 106 8.68 -21.00 10.81
N ALA A 107 9.60 -20.06 10.95
CA ALA A 107 9.29 -18.63 10.93
C ALA A 107 8.68 -18.20 9.58
N MET A 108 9.19 -18.71 8.45
CA MET A 108 8.63 -18.44 7.11
C MET A 108 7.25 -19.06 6.93
N GLU A 109 7.03 -20.28 7.40
CA GLU A 109 5.72 -20.94 7.36
C GLU A 109 4.67 -20.22 8.22
N LYS A 110 5.10 -19.60 9.32
CA LYS A 110 4.23 -18.78 10.18
C LYS A 110 4.01 -17.36 9.65
N ALA A 111 4.86 -16.88 8.75
CA ALA A 111 4.75 -15.54 8.21
C ALA A 111 3.59 -15.41 7.22
N GLY A 112 3.06 -14.20 7.05
CA GLY A 112 2.08 -13.87 6.04
C GLY A 112 0.65 -14.30 6.38
N GLN A 113 0.33 -14.65 7.62
CA GLN A 113 -1.03 -15.09 7.98
C GLN A 113 -2.11 -14.05 7.63
N SER A 114 -1.84 -12.77 7.90
CA SER A 114 -2.77 -11.67 7.56
C SER A 114 -2.98 -11.56 6.04
N PHE A 115 -1.90 -11.66 5.25
CA PHE A 115 -1.97 -11.69 3.79
C PHE A 115 -2.72 -12.93 3.29
N GLY A 116 -2.47 -14.10 3.88
CA GLY A 116 -3.15 -15.36 3.57
C GLY A 116 -4.66 -15.24 3.75
N ARG A 117 -5.13 -14.61 4.83
CA ARG A 117 -6.56 -14.35 5.05
C ARG A 117 -7.17 -13.49 3.95
N VAL A 118 -6.51 -12.41 3.54
CA VAL A 118 -6.99 -11.55 2.45
C VAL A 118 -7.07 -12.32 1.13
N MET A 119 -6.09 -13.20 0.87
CA MET A 119 -6.04 -13.97 -0.37
C MET A 119 -7.18 -15.00 -0.49
N VAL A 120 -7.78 -15.44 0.62
CA VAL A 120 -9.01 -16.25 0.58
C VAL A 120 -10.17 -15.46 0.00
N TYR A 121 -10.37 -14.21 0.42
CA TYR A 121 -11.41 -13.34 -0.14
C TYR A 121 -11.11 -12.97 -1.60
N TYR A 122 -9.86 -12.64 -1.93
CA TYR A 122 -9.43 -12.44 -3.32
C TYR A 122 -9.77 -13.65 -4.21
N GLY A 123 -9.52 -14.86 -3.72
CA GLY A 123 -9.82 -16.11 -4.43
C GLY A 123 -11.31 -16.29 -4.73
N LEU A 124 -12.19 -15.91 -3.80
CA LEU A 124 -13.64 -15.95 -4.02
C LEU A 124 -14.08 -14.97 -5.11
N TRP A 125 -13.60 -13.72 -5.09
CA TRP A 125 -13.89 -12.77 -6.18
C TRP A 125 -13.27 -13.21 -7.51
N ASN A 126 -12.10 -13.84 -7.49
CA ASN A 126 -11.47 -14.33 -8.72
C ASN A 126 -12.21 -15.50 -9.36
N SER A 127 -12.93 -16.29 -8.55
CA SER A 127 -13.66 -17.47 -9.00
C SER A 127 -15.17 -17.24 -8.96
N ASN A 128 -15.81 -17.48 -7.82
CA ASN A 128 -17.25 -17.57 -7.67
C ASN A 128 -18.01 -16.23 -7.79
N LEU A 129 -17.36 -15.11 -7.47
CA LEU A 129 -17.99 -13.78 -7.41
C LEU A 129 -17.36 -12.78 -8.41
N SER A 130 -16.84 -13.27 -9.54
CA SER A 130 -16.14 -12.43 -10.50
C SER A 130 -17.07 -11.46 -11.22
N THR A 131 -16.75 -10.17 -11.17
CA THR A 131 -17.48 -9.09 -11.86
C THR A 131 -16.53 -8.21 -12.69
N PRO A 132 -17.03 -7.40 -13.64
CA PRO A 132 -16.21 -6.41 -14.34
C PRO A 132 -15.47 -5.45 -13.40
N GLU A 133 -16.07 -5.06 -12.27
CA GLU A 133 -15.47 -4.19 -11.26
C GLU A 133 -14.29 -4.88 -10.57
N PHE A 134 -14.47 -6.14 -10.15
CA PHE A 134 -13.36 -6.92 -9.60
C PHE A 134 -12.20 -7.05 -10.60
N ARG A 135 -12.50 -7.31 -11.88
CA ARG A 135 -11.45 -7.47 -12.91
C ARG A 135 -10.61 -6.20 -13.11
N LYS A 136 -11.19 -5.01 -12.89
CA LYS A 136 -10.42 -3.75 -12.88
C LYS A 136 -9.46 -3.69 -11.69
N VAL A 137 -9.94 -4.01 -10.49
CA VAL A 137 -9.11 -4.09 -9.28
C VAL A 137 -8.01 -5.13 -9.44
N GLN A 138 -8.34 -6.29 -10.01
CA GLN A 138 -7.39 -7.36 -10.29
C GLN A 138 -6.29 -6.92 -11.25
N ALA A 139 -6.62 -6.20 -12.32
CA ALA A 139 -5.62 -5.71 -13.28
C ALA A 139 -4.58 -4.79 -12.62
N GLU A 140 -4.98 -4.03 -11.59
CA GLU A 140 -4.08 -3.20 -10.80
C GLU A 140 -3.24 -4.02 -9.80
N LEU A 141 -3.82 -5.07 -9.19
CA LEU A 141 -3.17 -5.89 -8.17
C LEU A 141 -2.19 -6.93 -8.72
N VAL A 142 -2.46 -7.51 -9.88
CA VAL A 142 -1.60 -8.56 -10.49
C VAL A 142 -0.13 -8.16 -10.60
N PRO A 143 0.24 -6.99 -11.19
CA PRO A 143 1.64 -6.60 -11.26
C PRO A 143 2.26 -6.36 -9.88
N GLN A 144 1.51 -5.82 -8.92
CA GLN A 144 2.01 -5.62 -7.54
C GLN A 144 2.27 -6.95 -6.83
N LEU A 145 1.37 -7.93 -7.00
CA LEU A 145 1.52 -9.29 -6.46
C LEU A 145 2.74 -9.99 -7.06
N ALA A 146 3.02 -9.78 -8.35
CA ALA A 146 4.22 -10.31 -9.00
C ALA A 146 5.49 -9.69 -8.38
N GLU A 147 5.54 -8.36 -8.25
CA GLU A 147 6.68 -7.66 -7.63
C GLU A 147 6.90 -8.11 -6.18
N TYR A 148 5.82 -8.22 -5.39
CA TYR A 148 5.86 -8.70 -4.01
C TYR A 148 6.44 -10.12 -3.92
N ARG A 149 6.02 -11.04 -4.79
CA ARG A 149 6.59 -12.41 -4.84
C ARG A 149 8.07 -12.39 -5.18
N SER A 150 8.48 -11.57 -6.15
CA SER A 150 9.89 -11.39 -6.51
C SER A 150 10.72 -10.85 -5.35
N LYS A 151 10.21 -9.89 -4.57
CA LYS A 151 10.90 -9.38 -3.37
C LYS A 151 11.21 -10.45 -2.33
N ILE A 152 10.41 -11.51 -2.25
CA ILE A 152 10.65 -12.64 -1.35
C ILE A 152 11.58 -13.66 -1.99
N SER A 153 11.26 -14.16 -3.18
CA SER A 153 12.02 -15.25 -3.83
C SER A 153 13.42 -14.83 -4.27
N GLN A 154 13.63 -13.55 -4.55
CA GLN A 154 14.93 -13.00 -4.95
C GLN A 154 15.66 -12.28 -3.79
N ASN A 155 15.26 -12.51 -2.55
CA ASN A 155 15.94 -11.94 -1.39
C ASN A 155 17.23 -12.70 -1.08
N PRO A 156 18.43 -12.15 -1.36
CA PRO A 156 19.68 -12.87 -1.20
C PRO A 156 20.01 -13.16 0.28
N LYS A 157 19.60 -12.28 1.20
CA LYS A 157 19.82 -12.49 2.64
C LYS A 157 18.97 -13.63 3.16
N LEU A 158 17.70 -13.71 2.73
CA LEU A 158 16.81 -14.80 3.11
C LEU A 158 17.32 -16.13 2.55
N PHE A 159 17.75 -16.16 1.28
CA PHE A 159 18.27 -17.37 0.62
C PHE A 159 19.54 -17.93 1.28
N GLN A 160 20.34 -17.08 1.92
CA GLN A 160 21.56 -17.49 2.61
C GLN A 160 21.30 -18.07 4.01
N ARG A 161 20.06 -18.03 4.50
CA ARG A 161 19.66 -18.63 5.79
C ARG A 161 19.16 -20.06 5.60
#